data_AF-A0A017TGP4-F1
#
_entry.id   AF-A0A017TGP4-F1
#
_cell.length_a   1.000
_cell.length_b   1.000
_cell.length_c   1.000
_cell.angle_alpha   90.00
_cell.angle_beta   90.00
_cell.angle_gamma   90.00
#
_symmetry.space_group_name_H-M   'P 1'
#
loop_
_entity.id
_entity.type
_entity.pdbx_description
1 polymer ?
#
loop_
_entity_poly.entity_id
_entity_poly.type
_entity_poly.pdbx_seq_one_letter_code
_entity_poly.pdbx_strand_id
1 'polypeptide(L)'
;MVFRAPAQPYASGSVRYGPFPVRWKLVFFAGAALLSALVLALVALARDHLVCTPGARCVVSTAPWMSVRAAVPMAALRDARADLGKNTKGNAYGVVVLVLDGGGEVRLQRASVDEAQQAAATIRARLAVRQRIDVTVGGSWWLLLFSAGALAAGVSMASTALKGAVTFRLDLVQGGQALRVRKQLLGVPLPGATLSLAGVTDVRVEGARTEEAWSDRAEAPLPAGRLVLVDRTGATQPITASALPGTAVHLRAASALRALLQMPLQRDVEAQLASLPWRRTPPGARLVLAASGATMGGLLGVGALAVAGIALGVLDAREGRAWVFVVGGVAGAAVGLALAVFFTRPQPPA
;
A
#
# COMPACT_ATOMS: atom_id res chain seq x y z
N MET A 1 -64.16 -19.67 -15.27
CA MET A 1 -62.98 -19.37 -16.13
C MET A 1 -61.92 -18.76 -15.23
N VAL A 2 -60.78 -19.43 -15.06
CA VAL A 2 -59.67 -18.92 -14.25
C VAL A 2 -58.98 -17.83 -15.05
N PHE A 3 -59.01 -16.60 -14.54
CA PHE A 3 -58.35 -15.45 -15.18
C PHE A 3 -56.84 -15.65 -15.09
N ARG A 4 -56.24 -16.20 -16.16
CA ARG A 4 -54.79 -16.28 -16.31
C ARG A 4 -54.33 -14.87 -16.64
N ALA A 5 -53.78 -14.17 -15.65
CA ALA A 5 -53.13 -12.89 -15.89
C ALA A 5 -52.11 -13.06 -17.04
N PRO A 6 -52.08 -12.18 -18.04
CA PRO A 6 -51.13 -12.29 -19.12
C PRO A 6 -49.71 -12.33 -18.54
N ALA A 7 -48.92 -13.33 -18.95
CA ALA A 7 -47.53 -13.44 -18.55
C ALA A 7 -46.81 -12.17 -18.98
N GLN A 8 -46.49 -11.29 -18.02
CA GLN A 8 -45.71 -10.10 -18.30
C GLN A 8 -44.35 -10.57 -18.86
N PRO A 9 -43.87 -9.98 -19.97
CA PRO A 9 -42.56 -10.30 -20.52
C PRO A 9 -41.52 -10.07 -19.41
N TYR A 10 -40.80 -11.13 -19.05
CA TYR A 10 -39.83 -11.08 -17.97
C TYR A 10 -38.73 -10.08 -18.33
N ALA A 11 -38.59 -9.02 -17.51
CA ALA A 11 -37.55 -8.03 -17.70
C ALA A 11 -36.18 -8.71 -17.59
N SER A 12 -35.39 -8.63 -18.66
CA SER A 12 -33.99 -9.06 -18.69
C SER A 12 -33.10 -7.85 -18.81
N GLY A 13 -32.08 -7.74 -17.96
CA GLY A 13 -31.10 -6.68 -18.07
C GLY A 13 -30.16 -6.64 -16.87
N SER A 14 -29.23 -5.69 -16.94
CA SER A 14 -28.21 -5.52 -15.91
C SER A 14 -27.93 -4.05 -15.63
N VAL A 15 -27.77 -3.70 -14.37
CA VAL A 15 -27.32 -2.38 -13.93
C VAL A 15 -25.90 -2.47 -13.40
N ARG A 16 -25.04 -1.54 -13.83
CA ARG A 16 -23.70 -1.36 -13.27
C ARG A 16 -23.76 -0.30 -12.17
N TYR A 17 -23.17 -0.63 -11.03
CA TYR A 17 -23.17 0.19 -9.82
C TYR A 17 -21.72 0.36 -9.32
N GLY A 18 -21.22 1.60 -9.37
CA GLY A 18 -19.80 1.91 -9.21
C GLY A 18 -19.04 2.05 -10.56
N PRO A 19 -17.73 2.34 -10.53
CA PRO A 19 -16.88 2.43 -9.33
C PRO A 19 -17.25 3.61 -8.46
N PHE A 20 -16.97 3.48 -7.17
CA PHE A 20 -17.18 4.54 -6.19
C PHE A 20 -15.95 5.46 -6.15
N PRO A 21 -16.08 6.64 -5.54
CA PRO A 21 -14.98 7.57 -5.46
C PRO A 21 -13.82 6.98 -4.67
N VAL A 22 -12.70 6.74 -5.36
CA VAL A 22 -11.48 6.23 -4.74
C VAL A 22 -10.82 7.36 -3.95
N ARG A 23 -10.47 7.08 -2.68
CA ARG A 23 -9.70 8.01 -1.85
C ARG A 23 -8.23 7.95 -2.26
N TRP A 24 -7.87 8.63 -3.34
CA TRP A 24 -6.50 8.62 -3.89
C TRP A 24 -5.42 9.01 -2.88
N LYS A 25 -5.74 9.92 -1.93
CA LYS A 25 -4.87 10.23 -0.79
C LYS A 25 -4.45 8.96 -0.03
N LEU A 26 -5.41 8.08 0.29
CA LEU A 26 -5.13 6.82 0.99
C LEU A 26 -4.39 5.82 0.11
N VAL A 27 -4.69 5.72 -1.19
CA VAL A 27 -3.91 4.87 -2.12
C VAL A 27 -2.44 5.28 -2.10
N PHE A 28 -2.19 6.59 -2.15
CA PHE A 28 -0.86 7.15 -2.15
C PHE A 28 -0.11 6.88 -0.83
N PHE A 29 -0.72 7.22 0.31
CA PHE A 29 -0.11 6.94 1.63
C PHE A 29 0.05 5.44 1.90
N ALA A 30 -0.86 4.61 1.40
CA ALA A 30 -0.72 3.16 1.46
C ALA A 30 0.52 2.69 0.70
N GLY A 31 0.67 3.07 -0.57
CA GLY A 31 1.83 2.71 -1.39
C GLY A 31 3.14 3.16 -0.74
N ALA A 32 3.14 4.34 -0.13
CA ALA A 32 4.28 4.87 0.58
C ALA A 32 4.66 4.09 1.84
N ALA A 33 3.67 3.78 2.67
CA ALA A 33 3.86 3.02 3.89
C ALA A 33 4.36 1.60 3.55
N LEU A 34 3.82 0.98 2.51
CA LEU A 34 4.27 -0.31 2.00
C LEU A 34 5.72 -0.26 1.47
N LEU A 35 6.07 0.77 0.69
CA LEU A 35 7.45 0.96 0.23
C LEU A 35 8.41 1.18 1.40
N SER A 36 8.03 2.02 2.35
CA SER A 36 8.82 2.31 3.54
C SER A 36 9.02 1.04 4.37
N ALA A 37 7.97 0.23 4.53
CA ALA A 37 8.05 -1.07 5.17
C ALA A 37 9.05 -2.00 4.47
N LEU A 38 8.99 -2.09 3.14
CA LEU A 38 9.92 -2.89 2.36
C LEU A 38 11.37 -2.44 2.53
N VAL A 39 11.64 -1.13 2.39
CA VAL A 39 12.99 -0.56 2.53
C VAL A 39 13.52 -0.80 3.95
N LEU A 40 12.70 -0.53 4.98
CA LEU A 40 13.08 -0.78 6.36
C LEU A 40 13.35 -2.26 6.63
N ALA A 41 12.54 -3.17 6.09
CA ALA A 41 12.78 -4.61 6.20
C ALA A 41 14.11 -5.00 5.56
N LEU A 42 14.40 -4.52 4.35
CA LEU A 42 15.66 -4.81 3.66
C LEU A 42 16.87 -4.30 4.46
N VAL A 43 16.82 -3.08 4.99
CA VAL A 43 17.89 -2.52 5.83
C VAL A 43 18.01 -3.28 7.15
N ALA A 44 16.90 -3.72 7.74
CA ALA A 44 16.90 -4.45 9.00
C ALA A 44 17.38 -5.90 8.86
N LEU A 45 17.18 -6.50 7.67
CA LEU A 45 17.68 -7.83 7.32
C LEU A 45 19.11 -7.80 6.76
N ALA A 46 19.62 -6.62 6.41
CA ALA A 46 21.00 -6.45 5.99
C ALA A 46 21.93 -6.77 7.18
N ARG A 47 22.71 -7.83 7.02
CA ARG A 47 23.68 -8.31 8.02
C ARG A 47 24.98 -8.66 7.31
N ASP A 48 26.09 -8.32 7.93
CA ASP A 48 27.38 -8.84 7.52
C ASP A 48 27.65 -10.14 8.25
N HIS A 49 27.89 -11.20 7.49
CA HIS A 49 28.33 -12.49 7.99
C HIS A 49 29.83 -12.60 7.72
N LEU A 50 30.61 -12.72 8.79
CA LEU A 50 32.04 -13.00 8.74
C LEU A 50 32.25 -14.48 9.06
N VAL A 51 32.74 -15.23 8.07
CA VAL A 51 33.14 -16.63 8.26
C VAL A 51 34.63 -16.77 7.99
N CYS A 52 35.42 -17.07 9.02
CA CYS A 52 36.84 -17.43 8.88
C CYS A 52 37.05 -18.90 9.19
N THR A 53 37.61 -19.62 8.21
CA THR A 53 37.99 -21.03 8.38
C THR A 53 39.50 -21.11 8.67
N PRO A 54 39.94 -21.84 9.73
CA PRO A 54 41.35 -22.00 10.08
C PRO A 54 42.20 -22.47 8.89
N GLY A 55 43.32 -21.80 8.65
CA GLY A 55 44.24 -22.12 7.54
C GLY A 55 43.74 -21.72 6.14
N ALA A 56 42.56 -21.11 6.03
CA ALA A 56 41.96 -20.72 4.75
C ALA A 56 41.67 -19.20 4.71
N ARG A 57 40.48 -18.81 4.25
CA ARG A 57 40.06 -17.42 4.01
C ARG A 57 38.98 -17.02 5.01
N CYS A 58 39.01 -15.75 5.38
CA CYS A 58 37.90 -15.01 5.96
C CYS A 58 37.06 -14.43 4.83
N VAL A 59 35.77 -14.80 4.78
CA VAL A 59 34.81 -14.28 3.82
C VAL A 59 33.82 -13.40 4.56
N VAL A 60 33.68 -12.16 4.10
CA VAL A 60 32.62 -11.25 4.53
C VAL A 60 31.55 -11.27 3.46
N SER A 61 30.36 -11.77 3.80
CA SER A 61 29.19 -11.78 2.92
C SER A 61 28.06 -10.94 3.51
N THR A 62 27.30 -10.26 2.65
CA THR A 62 26.15 -9.44 3.07
C THR A 62 24.84 -10.17 2.80
N ALA A 63 24.03 -10.41 3.83
CA ALA A 63 22.64 -10.86 3.69
C ALA A 63 21.73 -9.69 3.25
N PRO A 64 20.56 -9.96 2.62
CA PRO A 64 20.03 -11.28 2.25
C PRO A 64 20.60 -11.88 0.95
N TRP A 65 21.38 -11.11 0.19
CA TRP A 65 21.80 -11.45 -1.18
C TRP A 65 23.03 -12.38 -1.24
N MET A 66 23.59 -12.73 -0.07
CA MET A 66 24.82 -13.52 0.11
C MET A 66 26.01 -13.07 -0.78
N SER A 67 26.04 -11.81 -1.18
CA SER A 67 27.14 -11.30 -2.00
C SER A 67 28.41 -11.20 -1.18
N VAL A 68 29.49 -11.81 -1.67
CA VAL A 68 30.82 -11.71 -1.06
C VAL A 68 31.34 -10.29 -1.22
N ARG A 69 31.51 -9.60 -0.10
CA ARG A 69 32.03 -8.23 -0.03
C ARG A 69 33.56 -8.22 -0.07
N ALA A 70 34.17 -9.07 0.75
CA ALA A 70 35.60 -9.21 0.87
C ALA A 70 35.98 -10.66 1.15
N ALA A 71 37.11 -11.09 0.62
CA ALA A 71 37.72 -12.37 0.94
C ALA A 71 39.20 -12.13 1.24
N VAL A 72 39.63 -12.42 2.47
CA VAL A 72 40.98 -12.13 2.96
C VAL A 72 41.59 -13.41 3.52
N PRO A 73 42.89 -13.71 3.32
CA PRO A 73 43.52 -14.83 4.00
C PRO A 73 43.42 -14.69 5.51
N MET A 74 43.07 -15.76 6.24
CA MET A 74 42.98 -15.69 7.70
C MET A 74 44.32 -15.34 8.36
N ALA A 75 45.43 -15.74 7.74
CA ALA A 75 46.78 -15.39 8.18
C ALA A 75 47.05 -13.88 8.13
N ALA A 76 46.37 -13.14 7.25
CA ALA A 76 46.50 -11.69 7.14
C ALA A 76 45.60 -10.95 8.15
N LEU A 77 44.73 -11.62 8.90
CA LEU A 77 43.89 -10.99 9.91
C LEU A 77 44.67 -10.87 11.23
N ARG A 78 45.07 -9.66 11.59
CA ARG A 78 45.91 -9.40 12.76
C ARG A 78 45.11 -9.13 14.02
N ASP A 79 44.06 -8.32 13.90
CA ASP A 79 43.24 -7.91 15.03
C ASP A 79 41.80 -7.54 14.58
N ALA A 80 40.88 -7.44 15.54
CA ALA A 80 39.54 -6.94 15.33
C ALA A 80 39.15 -5.95 16.45
N ARG A 81 38.81 -4.73 16.06
CA ARG A 81 38.41 -3.67 16.99
C ARG A 81 37.01 -3.13 16.69
N ALA A 82 36.39 -2.53 17.69
CA ALA A 82 35.13 -1.81 17.53
C ALA A 82 35.42 -0.30 17.52
N ASP A 83 35.21 0.35 16.38
CA ASP A 83 35.30 1.80 16.25
C ASP A 83 33.94 2.43 16.56
N LEU A 84 33.96 3.57 17.26
CA LEU A 84 32.77 4.32 17.64
C LEU A 84 32.61 5.51 16.70
N GLY A 85 31.47 5.57 16.02
CA GLY A 85 31.05 6.71 15.21
C GLY A 85 29.87 7.43 15.85
N LYS A 86 29.62 8.68 15.42
CA LYS A 86 28.37 9.41 15.69
C LYS A 86 27.68 9.71 14.38
N ASN A 87 26.37 9.51 14.32
CA ASN A 87 25.60 9.90 13.14
C ASN A 87 25.29 11.41 13.18
N THR A 88 24.65 11.93 12.13
CA THR A 88 24.26 13.35 12.02
C THR A 88 23.27 13.79 13.11
N LYS A 89 22.64 12.86 13.81
CA LYS A 89 21.73 13.09 14.94
C LYS A 89 22.43 12.95 16.30
N GLY A 90 23.75 12.77 16.32
CA GLY A 90 24.53 12.62 17.55
C GLY A 90 24.45 11.22 18.20
N ASN A 91 23.65 10.30 17.67
CA ASN A 91 23.57 8.94 18.21
C ASN A 91 24.85 8.17 17.90
N ALA A 92 25.43 7.55 18.93
CA ALA A 92 26.59 6.69 18.78
C ALA A 92 26.23 5.38 18.05
N TYR A 93 27.16 4.89 17.24
CA TYR A 93 27.08 3.58 16.60
C TYR A 93 28.45 2.90 16.61
N GLY A 94 28.46 1.57 16.60
CA GLY A 94 29.67 0.77 16.52
C GLY A 94 29.93 0.27 15.10
N VAL A 95 31.20 0.15 14.72
CA VAL A 95 31.65 -0.50 13.48
C VAL A 95 32.75 -1.47 13.83
N VAL A 96 32.58 -2.74 13.48
CA VAL A 96 33.67 -3.71 13.64
C VAL A 96 34.66 -3.53 12.50
N VAL A 97 35.91 -3.27 12.84
CA VAL A 97 37.02 -3.07 11.91
C VAL A 97 37.99 -4.23 12.05
N LEU A 98 38.13 -4.99 10.97
CA LEU A 98 39.12 -6.06 10.83
C LEU A 98 40.43 -5.43 10.36
N VAL A 99 41.47 -5.53 11.17
CA VAL A 99 42.80 -4.97 10.89
C VAL A 99 43.63 -6.06 10.23
N LEU A 100 44.11 -5.77 9.02
CA LEU A 100 44.89 -6.69 8.22
C LEU A 100 46.38 -6.38 8.29
N ASP A 101 47.19 -7.41 8.03
CA ASP A 101 48.61 -7.24 7.76
C ASP A 101 48.83 -6.33 6.55
N GLY A 102 49.83 -5.45 6.63
CA GLY A 102 50.03 -4.40 5.64
C GLY A 102 49.16 -3.14 5.82
N GLY A 103 48.42 -3.04 6.94
CA GLY A 103 47.66 -1.84 7.29
C GLY A 103 46.31 -1.69 6.60
N GLY A 104 45.85 -2.72 5.88
CA GLY A 104 44.50 -2.75 5.31
C GLY A 104 43.43 -2.85 6.40
N GLU A 105 42.26 -2.25 6.16
CA GLU A 105 41.10 -2.35 7.06
C GLU A 105 39.88 -2.86 6.27
N VAL A 106 39.17 -3.84 6.84
CA VAL A 106 37.85 -4.25 6.35
C VAL A 106 36.81 -3.89 7.41
N ARG A 107 35.88 -3.02 7.03
CA ARG A 107 34.82 -2.52 7.92
C ARG A 107 33.54 -3.30 7.69
N LEU A 108 33.00 -3.88 8.76
CA LEU A 108 31.67 -4.49 8.75
C LEU A 108 30.58 -3.42 8.84
N GLN A 109 29.33 -3.82 8.65
CA GLN A 109 28.17 -2.94 8.79
C GLN A 109 28.07 -2.28 10.18
N ARG A 110 27.40 -1.13 10.21
CA ARG A 110 27.11 -0.41 11.46
C ARG A 110 26.20 -1.26 12.33
N ALA A 111 26.53 -1.35 13.60
CA ALA A 111 25.77 -2.04 14.63
C ALA A 111 25.58 -1.15 15.85
N SER A 112 24.85 -1.65 16.85
CA SER A 112 24.85 -1.01 18.16
C SER A 112 26.27 -1.04 18.77
N VAL A 113 26.57 -0.10 19.66
CA VAL A 113 27.90 0.00 20.29
C VAL A 113 28.24 -1.31 21.01
N ASP A 114 27.30 -1.82 21.81
CA ASP A 114 27.48 -3.05 22.59
C ASP A 114 27.66 -4.28 21.69
N GLU A 115 26.86 -4.40 20.62
CA GLU A 115 26.98 -5.49 19.65
C GLU A 115 28.33 -5.47 18.91
N ALA A 116 28.79 -4.30 18.49
CA ALA A 116 30.09 -4.17 17.83
C ALA A 116 31.24 -4.53 18.78
N GLN A 117 31.18 -4.08 20.04
CA GLN A 117 32.19 -4.42 21.06
C GLN A 117 32.20 -5.93 21.36
N GLN A 118 31.01 -6.53 21.52
CA GLN A 118 30.86 -7.97 21.77
C GLN A 118 31.35 -8.80 20.57
N ALA A 119 31.00 -8.39 19.35
CA ALA A 119 31.47 -9.03 18.13
C ALA A 119 33.00 -8.94 17.99
N ALA A 120 33.59 -7.75 18.17
CA ALA A 120 35.04 -7.57 18.11
C ALA A 120 35.77 -8.37 19.19
N ALA A 121 35.25 -8.42 20.42
CA ALA A 121 35.81 -9.25 21.50
C ALA A 121 35.74 -10.75 21.15
N THR A 122 34.62 -11.21 20.59
CA THR A 122 34.44 -12.61 20.16
C THR A 122 35.42 -12.99 19.04
N ILE A 123 35.59 -12.11 18.05
CA ILE A 123 36.54 -12.31 16.94
C ILE A 123 37.97 -12.39 17.48
N ARG A 124 38.39 -11.45 18.34
CA ARG A 124 39.73 -11.46 18.96
C ARG A 124 39.99 -12.73 19.78
N ALA A 125 39.04 -13.11 20.62
CA ALA A 125 39.16 -14.30 21.45
C ALA A 125 39.36 -15.57 20.59
N ARG A 126 38.57 -15.75 19.53
CA ARG A 126 38.69 -16.91 18.63
C ARG A 126 39.93 -16.87 17.75
N LEU A 127 40.37 -15.67 17.35
CA LEU A 127 41.60 -15.47 16.59
C LEU A 127 42.83 -15.91 17.40
N ALA A 128 42.88 -15.57 18.70
CA ALA A 128 43.98 -15.94 19.59
C ALA A 128 44.18 -17.46 19.72
N VAL A 129 43.09 -18.24 19.72
CA VAL A 129 43.12 -19.72 19.77
C VAL A 129 43.00 -20.39 18.39
N ARG A 130 43.11 -19.64 17.29
CA ARG A 130 43.01 -20.14 15.90
C ARG A 130 41.76 -20.98 15.60
N GLN A 131 40.62 -20.61 16.20
CA GLN A 131 39.34 -21.30 15.99
C GLN A 131 38.53 -20.71 14.82
N ARG A 132 37.53 -21.47 14.35
CA ARG A 132 36.58 -21.00 13.34
C ARG A 132 35.79 -19.80 13.85
N ILE A 133 35.79 -18.72 13.09
CA ILE A 133 35.05 -17.49 13.39
C ILE A 133 33.79 -17.50 12.54
N ASP A 134 32.64 -17.39 13.19
CA ASP A 134 31.35 -17.23 12.53
C ASP A 134 30.58 -16.19 13.35
N VAL A 135 30.54 -14.97 12.83
CA VAL A 135 29.95 -13.82 13.52
C VAL A 135 29.07 -13.06 12.55
N THR A 136 27.87 -12.75 13.02
CA THR A 136 26.89 -11.95 12.29
C THR A 136 26.77 -10.60 12.97
N VAL A 137 26.99 -9.53 12.21
CA VAL A 137 26.94 -8.15 12.73
C VAL A 137 25.94 -7.35 11.92
N GLY A 138 25.05 -6.64 12.62
CA GLY A 138 24.09 -5.73 12.03
C GLY A 138 22.65 -6.23 12.07
N GLY A 139 21.77 -5.48 11.41
CA GLY A 139 20.33 -5.69 11.43
C GLY A 139 19.69 -5.20 12.73
N SER A 140 19.12 -4.00 12.70
CA SER A 140 18.40 -3.46 13.85
C SER A 140 17.00 -4.08 13.93
N TRP A 141 16.75 -4.86 14.99
CA TRP A 141 15.44 -5.47 15.23
C TRP A 141 14.31 -4.42 15.37
N TRP A 142 14.63 -3.22 15.89
CA TRP A 142 13.68 -2.11 15.95
C TRP A 142 13.20 -1.67 14.57
N LEU A 143 14.06 -1.71 13.54
CA LEU A 143 13.66 -1.40 12.17
C LEU A 143 12.70 -2.46 11.61
N LEU A 144 12.80 -3.74 12.04
CA LEU A 144 11.79 -4.76 11.70
C LEU A 144 10.43 -4.43 12.33
N LEU A 145 10.40 -3.99 13.59
CA LEU A 145 9.15 -3.54 14.22
C LEU A 145 8.53 -2.35 13.48
N PHE A 146 9.33 -1.34 13.14
CA PHE A 146 8.85 -0.19 12.36
C PHE A 146 8.38 -0.61 10.97
N SER A 147 9.06 -1.54 10.33
CA SER A 147 8.64 -2.12 9.05
C SER A 147 7.29 -2.82 9.17
N ALA A 148 7.10 -3.68 10.18
CA ALA A 148 5.84 -4.37 10.41
C ALA A 148 4.69 -3.39 10.69
N GLY A 149 4.95 -2.33 11.47
CA GLY A 149 3.98 -1.25 11.73
C GLY A 149 3.61 -0.49 10.45
N ALA A 150 4.59 -0.10 9.64
CA ALA A 150 4.37 0.55 8.35
C ALA A 150 3.62 -0.34 7.36
N LEU A 151 3.91 -1.65 7.34
CA LEU A 151 3.20 -2.63 6.53
C LEU A 151 1.73 -2.71 6.93
N ALA A 152 1.44 -2.88 8.24
CA ALA A 152 0.09 -2.94 8.75
C ALA A 152 -0.71 -1.67 8.45
N ALA A 153 -0.10 -0.50 8.64
CA ALA A 153 -0.69 0.79 8.28
C ALA A 153 -0.97 0.87 6.77
N GLY A 154 0.00 0.50 5.94
CA GLY A 154 -0.13 0.49 4.48
C GLY A 154 -1.25 -0.42 3.98
N VAL A 155 -1.33 -1.65 4.50
CA VAL A 155 -2.41 -2.60 4.16
C VAL A 155 -3.78 -2.08 4.62
N SER A 156 -3.86 -1.52 5.82
CA SER A 156 -5.11 -0.94 6.35
C SER A 156 -5.59 0.24 5.49
N MET A 157 -4.70 1.16 5.11
CA MET A 157 -5.02 2.26 4.20
C MET A 157 -5.40 1.75 2.80
N ALA A 158 -4.66 0.78 2.26
CA ALA A 158 -4.94 0.18 0.94
C ALA A 158 -6.33 -0.45 0.92
N SER A 159 -6.67 -1.24 1.94
CA SER A 159 -7.99 -1.89 2.04
C SER A 159 -9.14 -0.88 2.08
N THR A 160 -8.95 0.23 2.79
CA THR A 160 -9.94 1.32 2.87
C THR A 160 -10.05 2.04 1.54
N ALA A 161 -8.94 2.35 0.88
CA ALA A 161 -8.91 3.00 -0.42
C ALA A 161 -9.55 2.13 -1.53
N LEU A 162 -9.29 0.82 -1.50
CA LEU A 162 -9.80 -0.15 -2.46
C LEU A 162 -11.32 -0.37 -2.36
N LYS A 163 -11.97 -0.04 -1.24
CA LYS A 163 -13.45 -0.04 -1.16
C LYS A 163 -14.08 0.82 -2.24
N GLY A 164 -13.44 1.93 -2.61
CA GLY A 164 -13.89 2.80 -3.70
C GLY A 164 -13.82 2.14 -5.08
N ALA A 165 -12.83 1.28 -5.30
CA ALA A 165 -12.60 0.62 -6.59
C ALA A 165 -13.54 -0.59 -6.84
N VAL A 166 -14.42 -0.90 -5.89
CA VAL A 166 -15.41 -1.96 -6.06
C VAL A 166 -16.45 -1.53 -7.08
N THR A 167 -16.79 -2.46 -7.97
CA THR A 167 -17.92 -2.35 -8.89
C THR A 167 -18.89 -3.49 -8.62
N PHE A 168 -20.17 -3.20 -8.76
CA PHE A 168 -21.24 -4.18 -8.68
C PHE A 168 -21.95 -4.25 -10.01
N ARG A 169 -22.36 -5.46 -10.37
CA ARG A 169 -23.25 -5.72 -11.49
C ARG A 169 -24.49 -6.41 -10.93
N LEU A 170 -25.64 -5.80 -11.16
CA LEU A 170 -26.93 -6.26 -10.71
C LEU A 170 -27.65 -6.86 -11.91
N ASP A 171 -27.71 -8.18 -11.99
CA ASP A 171 -28.32 -8.91 -13.11
C ASP A 171 -29.69 -9.45 -12.66
N LEU A 172 -30.75 -9.22 -13.44
CA LEU A 172 -32.02 -9.91 -13.25
C LEU A 172 -31.90 -11.37 -13.69
N VAL A 173 -32.25 -12.29 -12.80
CA VAL A 173 -32.20 -13.73 -13.04
C VAL A 173 -33.56 -14.37 -12.71
N GLN A 174 -33.74 -15.63 -13.13
CA GLN A 174 -34.96 -16.41 -12.87
C GLN A 174 -36.23 -15.71 -13.39
N GLY A 175 -36.18 -15.19 -14.62
CA GLY A 175 -37.30 -14.43 -15.18
C GLY A 175 -37.63 -13.18 -14.35
N GLY A 176 -36.63 -12.45 -13.86
CA GLY A 176 -36.86 -11.22 -13.09
C GLY A 176 -37.40 -11.41 -11.68
N GLN A 177 -37.48 -12.65 -11.17
CA GLN A 177 -37.89 -12.91 -9.78
C GLN A 177 -36.76 -12.78 -8.76
N ALA A 178 -35.51 -12.71 -9.22
CA ALA A 178 -34.36 -12.56 -8.34
C ALA A 178 -33.32 -11.61 -8.95
N LEU A 179 -32.58 -10.94 -8.07
CA LEU A 179 -31.49 -10.04 -8.40
C LEU A 179 -30.16 -10.68 -8.01
N ARG A 180 -29.33 -10.99 -9.00
CA ARG A 180 -27.97 -11.47 -8.77
C ARG A 180 -27.02 -10.29 -8.68
N VAL A 181 -26.42 -10.12 -7.50
CA VAL A 181 -25.42 -9.11 -7.19
C VAL A 181 -24.04 -9.72 -7.39
N ARG A 182 -23.33 -9.30 -8.44
CA ARG A 182 -21.93 -9.69 -8.68
C ARG A 182 -21.03 -8.54 -8.25
N LYS A 183 -20.06 -8.85 -7.40
CA LYS A 183 -19.06 -7.89 -6.93
C LYS A 183 -17.75 -8.12 -7.69
N GLN A 184 -17.10 -7.04 -8.12
CA GLN A 184 -15.80 -7.08 -8.78
C GLN A 184 -14.90 -6.00 -8.18
N LEU A 185 -13.65 -6.35 -7.87
CA LEU A 185 -12.63 -5.42 -7.43
C LEU A 185 -11.49 -5.45 -8.44
N LEU A 186 -11.28 -4.34 -9.16
CA LEU A 186 -10.24 -4.24 -10.20
C LEU A 186 -10.31 -5.39 -11.23
N GLY A 187 -11.53 -5.80 -11.61
CA GLY A 187 -11.76 -6.90 -12.54
C GLY A 187 -11.75 -8.30 -11.91
N VAL A 188 -11.25 -8.45 -10.68
CA VAL A 188 -11.28 -9.73 -9.96
C VAL A 188 -12.68 -9.98 -9.39
N PRO A 189 -13.34 -11.10 -9.73
CA PRO A 189 -14.65 -11.43 -9.19
C PRO A 189 -14.54 -11.73 -7.69
N LEU A 190 -15.46 -11.16 -6.91
CA LEU A 190 -15.62 -11.42 -5.48
C LEU A 190 -16.94 -12.16 -5.22
N PRO A 191 -17.10 -12.83 -4.06
CA PRO A 191 -18.36 -13.46 -3.68
C PRO A 191 -19.53 -12.49 -3.82
N GLY A 192 -20.56 -12.96 -4.54
CA GLY A 192 -21.80 -12.24 -4.78
C GLY A 192 -22.95 -12.78 -3.94
N ALA A 193 -24.14 -12.23 -4.14
CA ALA A 193 -25.37 -12.69 -3.51
C ALA A 193 -26.49 -12.78 -4.55
N THR A 194 -27.49 -13.62 -4.30
CA THR A 194 -28.75 -13.60 -5.06
C THR A 194 -29.85 -13.24 -4.09
N LEU A 195 -30.59 -12.18 -4.41
CA LEU A 195 -31.65 -11.63 -3.58
C LEU A 195 -32.99 -11.92 -4.25
N SER A 196 -33.98 -12.33 -3.46
CA SER A 196 -35.34 -12.50 -3.96
C SER A 196 -35.97 -11.13 -4.22
N LEU A 197 -36.68 -10.98 -5.34
CA LEU A 197 -37.48 -9.79 -5.64
C LEU A 197 -38.96 -10.00 -5.29
N ALA A 198 -39.32 -11.12 -4.68
CA ALA A 198 -40.69 -11.40 -4.25
C ALA A 198 -41.17 -10.32 -3.26
N GLY A 199 -42.23 -9.61 -3.62
CA GLY A 199 -42.83 -8.59 -2.77
C GLY A 199 -42.11 -7.24 -2.74
N VAL A 200 -41.04 -7.05 -3.52
CA VAL A 200 -40.33 -5.77 -3.63
C VAL A 200 -41.19 -4.76 -4.38
N THR A 201 -41.35 -3.56 -3.81
CA THR A 201 -42.17 -2.47 -4.35
C THR A 201 -41.36 -1.23 -4.71
N ASP A 202 -40.20 -1.03 -4.09
CA ASP A 202 -39.37 0.15 -4.30
C ASP A 202 -37.88 -0.16 -4.11
N VAL A 203 -37.03 0.72 -4.63
CA VAL A 203 -35.58 0.70 -4.46
C VAL A 203 -35.15 2.04 -3.88
N ARG A 204 -34.57 2.05 -2.69
CA ARG A 204 -34.17 3.29 -2.01
C ARG A 204 -32.66 3.36 -1.80
N VAL A 205 -32.17 4.58 -1.65
CA VAL A 205 -30.83 4.84 -1.14
C VAL A 205 -30.94 5.10 0.36
N GLU A 206 -30.38 4.20 1.15
CA GLU A 206 -30.20 4.43 2.58
C GLU A 206 -28.93 5.26 2.78
N GLY A 207 -29.10 6.49 3.26
CA GLY A 207 -27.98 7.38 3.54
C GLY A 207 -27.23 6.96 4.79
N ALA A 208 -25.90 7.04 4.74
CA ALA A 208 -25.02 6.78 5.86
C ALA A 208 -23.89 7.81 5.89
N ARG A 209 -23.17 7.84 7.02
CA ARG A 209 -21.88 8.51 7.12
C ARG A 209 -20.85 7.45 7.46
N THR A 210 -19.78 7.39 6.69
CA THR A 210 -18.66 6.51 6.98
C THR A 210 -17.62 7.27 7.77
N GLU A 211 -17.48 6.94 9.05
CA GLU A 211 -16.30 7.26 9.83
C GLU A 211 -15.24 6.21 9.50
N GLU A 212 -14.10 6.66 8.98
CA GLU A 212 -13.01 5.77 8.59
C GLU A 212 -11.83 5.99 9.52
N ALA A 213 -11.13 4.90 9.89
CA ALA A 213 -9.99 4.96 10.81
C ALA A 213 -8.85 5.90 10.34
N TRP A 214 -8.84 6.28 9.06
CA TRP A 214 -7.82 7.13 8.42
C TRP A 214 -8.37 8.48 7.90
N SER A 215 -9.56 8.91 8.31
CA SER A 215 -10.00 10.29 8.05
C SER A 215 -9.30 11.26 8.98
N ASP A 216 -8.84 12.41 8.47
CA ASP A 216 -8.31 13.47 9.34
C ASP A 216 -9.43 13.94 10.27
N ARG A 217 -9.12 14.28 11.53
CA ARG A 217 -10.12 14.81 12.48
C ARG A 217 -10.83 16.08 11.97
N ALA A 218 -10.20 16.81 11.05
CA ALA A 218 -10.75 18.00 10.41
C ALA A 218 -11.51 17.72 9.10
N GLU A 219 -11.52 16.47 8.62
CA GLU A 219 -12.23 16.08 7.40
C GLU A 219 -13.70 15.79 7.76
N ALA A 220 -14.62 16.50 7.10
CA ALA A 220 -16.05 16.24 7.29
C ALA A 220 -16.38 14.78 6.90
N PRO A 221 -17.27 14.10 7.66
CA PRO A 221 -17.69 12.74 7.32
C PRO A 221 -18.16 12.65 5.88
N LEU A 222 -17.64 11.66 5.15
CA LEU A 222 -18.01 11.49 3.75
C LEU A 222 -19.45 10.98 3.66
N PRO A 223 -20.30 11.60 2.82
CA PRO A 223 -21.62 11.07 2.57
C PRO A 223 -21.48 9.72 1.86
N ALA A 224 -22.10 8.73 2.47
CA ALA A 224 -22.10 7.35 2.01
C ALA A 224 -23.55 6.87 1.87
N GLY A 225 -23.72 5.70 1.28
CA GLY A 225 -25.02 5.08 1.22
C GLY A 225 -24.95 3.65 0.72
N ARG A 226 -26.11 3.01 0.70
CA ARG A 226 -26.30 1.70 0.08
C ARG A 226 -27.65 1.64 -0.59
N LEU A 227 -27.75 0.82 -1.63
CA LEU A 227 -29.04 0.48 -2.22
C LEU A 227 -29.75 -0.53 -1.33
N VAL A 228 -31.04 -0.28 -1.08
CA VAL A 228 -31.93 -1.20 -0.38
C VAL A 228 -33.17 -1.45 -1.24
N LEU A 229 -33.62 -2.70 -1.25
CA LEU A 229 -34.92 -3.09 -1.78
C LEU A 229 -35.94 -2.88 -0.65
N VAL A 230 -37.11 -2.34 -0.96
CA VAL A 230 -38.19 -2.14 -0.01
C VAL A 230 -39.35 -3.01 -0.42
N ASP A 231 -39.89 -3.78 0.52
CA ASP A 231 -41.05 -4.63 0.25
C ASP A 231 -42.39 -3.93 0.52
N ARG A 232 -43.50 -4.64 0.29
CA ARG A 232 -44.87 -4.16 0.56
C ARG A 232 -45.12 -3.82 2.02
N THR A 233 -44.39 -4.44 2.96
CA THR A 233 -44.51 -4.18 4.40
C THR A 233 -43.67 -2.99 4.85
N GLY A 234 -42.83 -2.45 3.95
CA GLY A 234 -41.89 -1.38 4.23
C GLY A 234 -40.55 -1.88 4.78
N ALA A 235 -40.35 -3.20 4.89
CA ALA A 235 -39.08 -3.76 5.34
C ALA A 235 -38.00 -3.54 4.27
N THR A 236 -36.78 -3.26 4.72
CA THR A 236 -35.63 -2.96 3.86
C THR A 236 -34.68 -4.16 3.78
N GLN A 237 -34.32 -4.55 2.56
CA GLN A 237 -33.32 -5.57 2.29
C GLN A 237 -32.11 -4.93 1.57
N PRO A 238 -30.93 -4.88 2.20
CA PRO A 238 -29.77 -4.23 1.59
C PRO A 238 -29.22 -5.05 0.41
N ILE A 239 -28.96 -4.37 -0.71
CA ILE A 239 -28.27 -4.96 -1.88
C ILE A 239 -26.77 -5.14 -1.59
N THR A 240 -26.21 -4.23 -0.80
CA THR A 240 -24.82 -4.28 -0.34
C THR A 240 -24.75 -4.26 1.17
N ALA A 241 -23.91 -5.12 1.76
CA ALA A 241 -23.78 -5.23 3.21
C ALA A 241 -23.31 -3.92 3.88
N SER A 242 -22.36 -3.23 3.26
CA SER A 242 -21.80 -1.98 3.77
C SER A 242 -22.28 -0.76 2.97
N ALA A 243 -22.35 0.38 3.65
CA ALA A 243 -22.44 1.67 2.97
C ALA A 243 -21.10 1.99 2.26
N LEU A 244 -21.19 2.60 1.09
CA LEU A 244 -20.06 2.98 0.25
C LEU A 244 -20.10 4.48 -0.03
N PRO A 245 -18.94 5.13 -0.25
CA PRO A 245 -18.90 6.56 -0.53
C PRO A 245 -19.54 6.88 -1.88
N GLY A 246 -20.14 8.06 -2.01
CA GLY A 246 -20.58 8.60 -3.30
C GLY A 246 -22.08 8.56 -3.53
N THR A 247 -22.78 9.60 -3.08
CA THR A 247 -24.24 9.72 -3.17
C THR A 247 -24.75 9.75 -4.61
N ALA A 248 -24.01 10.36 -5.53
CA ALA A 248 -24.44 10.45 -6.92
C ALA A 248 -24.45 9.06 -7.58
N VAL A 249 -23.45 8.22 -7.29
CA VAL A 249 -23.43 6.83 -7.77
C VAL A 249 -24.64 6.05 -7.27
N HIS A 250 -25.02 6.22 -6.00
CA HIS A 250 -26.19 5.54 -5.40
C HIS A 250 -27.50 5.98 -6.06
N LEU A 251 -27.71 7.29 -6.21
CA LEU A 251 -28.94 7.82 -6.80
C LEU A 251 -29.12 7.38 -8.26
N ARG A 252 -28.04 7.40 -9.06
CA ARG A 252 -28.06 6.92 -10.45
C ARG A 252 -28.30 5.42 -10.54
N ALA A 253 -27.72 4.64 -9.63
CA ALA A 253 -27.94 3.19 -9.63
C ALA A 253 -29.36 2.83 -9.16
N ALA A 254 -29.92 3.57 -8.19
CA ALA A 254 -31.30 3.40 -7.77
C ALA A 254 -32.29 3.73 -8.90
N SER A 255 -32.08 4.83 -9.63
CA SER A 255 -32.94 5.19 -10.76
C SER A 255 -32.83 4.17 -11.90
N ALA A 256 -31.63 3.72 -12.24
CA ALA A 256 -31.41 2.67 -13.24
C ALA A 256 -32.05 1.34 -12.83
N LEU A 257 -31.97 0.96 -11.55
CA LEU A 257 -32.59 -0.27 -11.05
C LEU A 257 -34.12 -0.17 -11.02
N ARG A 258 -34.70 0.97 -10.65
CA ARG A 258 -36.14 1.20 -10.77
C ARG A 258 -36.63 1.10 -12.20
N ALA A 259 -35.91 1.71 -13.14
CA ALA A 259 -36.22 1.58 -14.56
C ALA A 259 -36.17 0.11 -15.03
N LEU A 260 -35.14 -0.63 -14.60
CA LEU A 260 -35.00 -2.06 -14.91
C LEU A 260 -36.15 -2.90 -14.33
N LEU A 261 -36.62 -2.56 -13.13
CA LEU A 261 -37.73 -3.22 -12.44
C LEU A 261 -39.11 -2.67 -12.83
N GLN A 262 -39.19 -1.77 -13.82
CA GLN A 262 -40.43 -1.11 -14.26
C GLN A 262 -41.19 -0.39 -13.13
N MET A 263 -40.45 0.15 -12.15
CA MET A 263 -40.99 0.93 -11.05
C MET A 263 -41.10 2.41 -11.42
N PRO A 264 -41.99 3.18 -10.77
CA PRO A 264 -42.07 4.63 -10.98
C PRO A 264 -40.72 5.31 -10.73
N LEU A 265 -40.30 6.16 -11.67
CA LEU A 265 -39.11 6.97 -11.49
C LEU A 265 -39.35 8.04 -10.42
N GLN A 266 -38.35 8.25 -9.57
CA GLN A 266 -38.41 9.27 -8.53
C GLN A 266 -38.05 10.63 -9.14
N ARG A 267 -39.03 11.54 -9.21
CA ARG A 267 -38.91 12.83 -9.91
C ARG A 267 -37.80 13.74 -9.36
N ASP A 268 -37.50 13.62 -8.06
CA ASP A 268 -36.55 14.51 -7.39
C ASP A 268 -35.08 14.07 -7.55
N VAL A 269 -34.79 12.95 -8.22
CA VAL A 269 -33.41 12.44 -8.35
C VAL A 269 -32.52 13.42 -9.11
N GLU A 270 -33.02 14.07 -10.17
CA GLU A 270 -32.25 15.07 -10.91
C GLU A 270 -31.98 16.33 -10.08
N ALA A 271 -32.99 16.81 -9.35
CA ALA A 271 -32.83 17.93 -8.43
C ALA A 271 -31.84 17.62 -7.30
N GLN A 272 -31.87 16.39 -6.77
CA GLN A 272 -30.91 15.91 -5.78
C GLN A 272 -29.50 15.77 -6.36
N LEU A 273 -29.34 15.26 -7.59
CA LEU A 273 -28.04 15.19 -8.25
C LEU A 273 -27.46 16.58 -8.55
N ALA A 274 -28.31 17.53 -8.93
CA ALA A 274 -27.93 18.91 -9.22
C ALA A 274 -27.54 19.69 -7.95
N SER A 275 -28.11 19.35 -6.79
CA SER A 275 -27.78 19.99 -5.51
C SER A 275 -26.48 19.48 -4.87
N LEU A 276 -25.91 18.38 -5.38
CA LEU A 276 -24.67 17.84 -4.82
C LEU A 276 -23.48 18.77 -5.15
N PRO A 277 -22.68 19.15 -4.14
CA PRO A 277 -21.54 20.03 -4.35
C PRO A 277 -20.44 19.33 -5.12
N TRP A 278 -19.71 20.09 -5.94
CA TRP A 278 -18.47 19.63 -6.55
C TRP A 278 -17.44 19.30 -5.48
N ARG A 279 -16.72 18.19 -5.67
CA ARG A 279 -15.61 17.85 -4.78
C ARG A 279 -14.43 18.74 -5.11
N ARG A 280 -13.97 19.50 -4.12
CA ARG A 280 -12.81 20.40 -4.23
C ARG A 280 -11.84 20.11 -3.10
N THR A 281 -10.56 19.99 -3.43
CA THR A 281 -9.49 19.96 -2.44
C THR A 281 -9.13 21.40 -2.04
N PRO A 282 -9.11 21.76 -0.74
CA PRO A 282 -8.73 23.09 -0.31
C PRO A 282 -7.27 23.40 -0.69
N PRO A 283 -6.92 24.66 -0.99
CA PRO A 283 -5.62 25.04 -1.55
C PRO A 283 -4.44 24.61 -0.65
N GLY A 284 -4.56 24.75 0.67
CA GLY A 284 -3.53 24.27 1.61
C GLY A 284 -3.29 22.76 1.52
N ALA A 285 -4.35 21.96 1.42
CA ALA A 285 -4.22 20.51 1.25
C ALA A 285 -3.63 20.13 -0.12
N ARG A 286 -3.85 20.94 -1.17
CA ARG A 286 -3.22 20.72 -2.49
C ARG A 286 -1.71 20.83 -2.41
N LEU A 287 -1.19 21.85 -1.70
CA LEU A 287 0.25 22.02 -1.50
C LEU A 287 0.86 20.85 -0.73
N VAL A 288 0.19 20.40 0.35
CA VAL A 288 0.64 19.24 1.12
C VAL A 288 0.65 17.97 0.28
N LEU A 289 -0.41 17.71 -0.50
CA LEU A 289 -0.48 16.56 -1.41
C LEU A 289 0.56 16.65 -2.52
N ALA A 290 0.81 17.83 -3.07
CA ALA A 290 1.82 18.06 -4.09
C ALA A 290 3.24 17.79 -3.56
N ALA A 291 3.58 18.33 -2.38
CA ALA A 291 4.88 18.10 -1.75
C ALA A 291 5.06 16.62 -1.36
N SER A 292 4.01 16.00 -0.79
CA SER A 292 4.01 14.57 -0.48
C SER A 292 4.21 13.74 -1.76
N GLY A 293 3.42 14.05 -2.80
CA GLY A 293 3.49 13.49 -4.15
C GLY A 293 4.90 13.52 -4.72
N ALA A 294 5.52 14.70 -4.76
CA ALA A 294 6.89 14.88 -5.24
C ALA A 294 7.90 14.07 -4.43
N THR A 295 7.77 14.07 -3.09
CA THR A 295 8.72 13.37 -2.22
C THR A 295 8.67 11.86 -2.44
N MET A 296 7.48 11.27 -2.44
CA MET A 296 7.35 9.81 -2.60
C MET A 296 7.55 9.38 -4.04
N GLY A 297 7.12 10.18 -5.00
CA GLY A 297 7.46 9.99 -6.41
C GLY A 297 8.97 9.93 -6.58
N GLY A 298 9.72 10.86 -5.99
CA GLY A 298 11.18 10.86 -6.03
C GLY A 298 11.79 9.61 -5.39
N LEU A 299 11.36 9.22 -4.19
CA LEU A 299 11.84 8.01 -3.53
C LEU A 299 11.54 6.75 -4.34
N LEU A 300 10.33 6.62 -4.88
CA LEU A 300 9.94 5.52 -5.76
C LEU A 300 10.76 5.50 -7.05
N GLY A 301 11.01 6.66 -7.65
CA GLY A 301 11.80 6.79 -8.86
C GLY A 301 13.26 6.37 -8.64
N VAL A 302 13.88 6.79 -7.52
CA VAL A 302 15.22 6.33 -7.12
C VAL A 302 15.23 4.82 -6.90
N GLY A 303 14.25 4.29 -6.15
CA GLY A 303 14.15 2.86 -5.89
C GLY A 303 13.98 2.02 -7.15
N ALA A 304 13.05 2.40 -8.03
CA ALA A 304 12.79 1.72 -9.29
C ALA A 304 14.02 1.75 -10.21
N LEU A 305 14.69 2.90 -10.32
CA LEU A 305 15.89 3.04 -11.14
C LEU A 305 17.07 2.24 -10.57
N ALA A 306 17.23 2.21 -9.25
CA ALA A 306 18.26 1.40 -8.59
C ALA A 306 18.03 -0.10 -8.83
N VAL A 307 16.81 -0.59 -8.63
CA VAL A 307 16.47 -2.01 -8.87
C VAL A 307 16.66 -2.37 -10.34
N ALA A 308 16.19 -1.53 -11.27
CA ALA A 308 16.37 -1.76 -12.70
C ALA A 308 17.86 -1.77 -13.10
N GLY A 309 18.65 -0.83 -12.58
CA GLY A 309 20.08 -0.77 -12.87
C GLY A 309 20.86 -1.96 -12.32
N ILE A 310 20.49 -2.47 -11.13
CA ILE A 310 21.07 -3.71 -10.58
C ILE A 310 20.67 -4.91 -11.44
N ALA A 311 19.39 -5.04 -11.79
CA ALA A 311 18.89 -6.15 -12.60
C ALA A 311 19.53 -6.19 -14.01
N LEU A 312 19.84 -5.03 -14.58
CA LEU A 312 20.51 -4.90 -15.87
C LEU A 312 22.04 -4.94 -15.80
N GLY A 313 22.63 -5.08 -14.60
CA GLY A 313 24.08 -5.06 -14.39
C GLY A 313 24.75 -3.71 -14.69
N VAL A 314 23.97 -2.64 -14.85
CA VAL A 314 24.45 -1.27 -15.12
C VAL A 314 24.92 -0.58 -13.83
N LEU A 315 24.38 -1.02 -12.68
CA LEU A 315 24.76 -0.56 -11.36
C LEU A 315 25.46 -1.67 -10.61
N ASP A 316 26.73 -1.44 -10.26
CA ASP A 316 27.39 -2.20 -9.21
C ASP A 316 26.92 -1.64 -7.86
N ALA A 317 26.48 -2.52 -6.95
CA ALA A 317 26.00 -2.14 -5.63
C ALA A 317 27.06 -1.38 -4.78
N ARG A 318 28.32 -1.40 -5.24
CA ARG A 318 29.48 -0.79 -4.57
C ARG A 318 29.73 0.67 -4.97
N GLU A 319 29.33 1.09 -6.17
CA GLU A 319 29.50 2.47 -6.61
C GLU A 319 28.22 3.26 -6.36
N GLY A 320 28.21 4.05 -5.29
CA GLY A 320 27.13 5.01 -5.03
C GLY A 320 27.09 6.07 -6.14
N ARG A 321 26.36 5.80 -7.21
CA ARG A 321 26.27 6.72 -8.34
C ARG A 321 25.21 7.78 -8.09
N ALA A 322 25.65 9.00 -7.80
CA ALA A 322 24.81 10.17 -7.53
C ALA A 322 23.74 10.42 -8.62
N TRP A 323 24.00 10.03 -9.88
CA TRP A 323 23.02 10.18 -10.96
C TRP A 323 21.74 9.37 -10.75
N VAL A 324 21.77 8.23 -10.04
CA VAL A 324 20.56 7.44 -9.74
C VAL A 324 19.62 8.25 -8.84
N PHE A 325 20.17 8.97 -7.87
CA PHE A 325 19.42 9.87 -7.01
C PHE A 325 18.88 11.07 -7.78
N VAL A 326 19.68 11.65 -8.68
CA VAL A 326 19.27 12.82 -9.46
C VAL A 326 18.21 12.45 -10.49
N VAL A 327 18.47 11.48 -11.37
CA VAL A 327 17.55 11.09 -12.45
C VAL A 327 16.29 10.45 -11.88
N GLY A 328 16.46 9.43 -11.03
CA GLY A 328 15.33 8.74 -10.41
C GLY A 328 14.52 9.67 -9.50
N GLY A 329 15.20 10.51 -8.72
CA GLY A 329 14.56 11.45 -7.81
C GLY A 329 13.78 12.55 -8.54
N VAL A 330 14.38 13.21 -9.54
CA VAL A 330 13.72 14.30 -10.27
C VAL A 330 12.58 13.77 -11.14
N ALA A 331 12.81 12.71 -11.92
CA ALA A 331 11.76 12.14 -12.77
C ALA A 331 10.61 11.60 -11.92
N GLY A 332 10.93 10.87 -10.85
CA GLY A 332 9.95 10.37 -9.91
C GLY A 332 9.15 11.49 -9.25
N ALA A 333 9.81 12.57 -8.79
CA ALA A 333 9.16 13.70 -8.17
C ALA A 333 8.20 14.43 -9.12
N ALA A 334 8.60 14.59 -10.38
CA ALA A 334 7.74 15.19 -11.41
C ALA A 334 6.46 14.37 -11.63
N VAL A 335 6.58 13.04 -11.74
CA VAL A 335 5.43 12.13 -11.88
C VAL A 335 4.53 12.19 -10.64
N GLY A 336 5.12 12.15 -9.44
CA GLY A 336 4.39 12.25 -8.19
C GLY A 336 3.64 13.57 -8.02
N LEU A 337 4.25 14.69 -8.42
CA LEU A 337 3.63 16.00 -8.45
C LEU A 337 2.46 16.04 -9.45
N ALA A 338 2.67 15.54 -10.68
CA ALA A 338 1.64 15.50 -11.71
C ALA A 338 0.41 14.70 -11.26
N LEU A 339 0.62 13.55 -10.61
CA LEU A 339 -0.45 12.73 -10.02
C LEU A 339 -1.18 13.48 -8.91
N ALA A 340 -0.46 14.12 -7.99
CA ALA A 340 -1.07 14.91 -6.92
C ALA A 340 -1.94 16.07 -7.47
N VAL A 341 -1.45 16.77 -8.51
CA VAL A 341 -2.22 17.82 -9.18
C VAL A 341 -3.46 17.24 -9.86
N PHE A 342 -3.32 16.12 -10.58
CA PHE A 342 -4.44 15.45 -11.24
C PHE A 342 -5.54 15.05 -10.25
N PHE A 343 -5.18 14.45 -9.11
CA PHE A 343 -6.14 13.99 -8.10
C PHE A 343 -6.79 15.11 -7.30
N THR A 344 -6.23 16.32 -7.31
CA THR A 344 -6.78 17.47 -6.57
C THR A 344 -7.60 18.43 -7.44
N ARG A 345 -7.76 18.12 -8.73
CA ARG A 345 -8.64 18.88 -9.64
C ARG A 345 -10.09 18.83 -9.14
N PRO A 346 -10.90 19.88 -9.36
CA PRO A 346 -12.33 19.83 -9.09
C PRO A 346 -12.96 18.64 -9.82
N GLN A 347 -13.71 17.83 -9.07
CA GLN A 347 -14.41 16.67 -9.63
C GLN A 347 -15.92 16.89 -9.54
N PRO A 348 -16.69 16.40 -10.53
CA PRO A 348 -18.13 16.42 -10.44
C PRO A 348 -18.60 15.66 -9.19
N PRO A 349 -19.81 15.96 -8.67
CA PRO A 349 -20.36 15.23 -7.56
C PRO A 349 -20.39 13.73 -7.87
N ALA A 350 -19.92 12.97 -6.89
CA ALA A 350 -19.71 11.53 -6.99
C ALA A 350 -20.53 10.84 -5.91
#